data_AF-A0A7C2ICY5-F1
#
_entry.id   AF-A0A7C2ICY5-F1
#
_cell.length_a   1.000
_cell.length_b   1.000
_cell.length_c   1.000
_cell.angle_alpha   90.00
_cell.angle_beta   90.00
_cell.angle_gamma   90.00
#
_symmetry.space_group_name_H-M   'P 1'
#
loop_
_entity.id
_entity.type
_entity.pdbx_description
1 polymer ?
#
loop_
_entity_poly.entity_id
_entity_poly.type
_entity_poly.pdbx_seq_one_letter_code
_entity_poly.pdbx_strand_id
1 'polypeptide(L)'
;MWLAKAAGLFIANAVWRLTGWLPAGRALVGALGSPNENVRTIAGIFLEKAGKKAEPLLEEALEKRENLSTVLIILGDIGARRFEQDIRRFSQDPDPKIASAARDALRILNAHN
;
A
#
# COMPACT_ATOMS: atom_id res chain seq x y z
N MET A 1 17.09 15.74 -5.42
CA MET A 1 15.96 16.53 -5.95
C MET A 1 14.70 15.68 -6.00
N TRP A 2 13.61 16.08 -5.33
CA TRP A 2 12.41 15.25 -5.19
C TRP A 2 11.69 14.98 -6.53
N LEU A 3 11.79 15.90 -7.49
CA LEU A 3 11.25 15.75 -8.84
C LEU A 3 11.79 14.52 -9.59
N ALA A 4 13.08 14.23 -9.46
CA ALA A 4 13.68 13.04 -10.08
C ALA A 4 13.13 11.74 -9.47
N LYS A 5 12.89 11.72 -8.14
CA LYS A 5 12.25 10.58 -7.48
C LYS A 5 10.80 10.42 -7.95
N ALA A 6 10.05 11.51 -8.06
CA ALA A 6 8.69 11.49 -8.58
C ALA A 6 8.67 10.93 -10.00
N ALA A 7 9.49 11.46 -10.91
CA ALA A 7 9.61 10.94 -12.29
C ALA A 7 9.94 9.43 -12.31
N GLY A 8 10.85 8.99 -11.44
CA GLY A 8 11.15 7.57 -11.23
C GLY A 8 9.92 6.74 -10.82
N LEU A 9 9.05 7.26 -9.94
CA LEU A 9 7.81 6.57 -9.57
C LEU A 9 6.81 6.47 -10.72
N PHE A 10 6.69 7.50 -11.56
CA PHE A 10 5.83 7.42 -12.75
C PHE A 10 6.32 6.34 -13.71
N ILE A 11 7.64 6.27 -13.95
CA ILE A 11 8.25 5.22 -14.78
C ILE A 11 8.03 3.85 -14.15
N ALA A 12 8.33 3.69 -12.85
CA ALA A 12 8.15 2.42 -12.15
C ALA A 12 6.69 1.94 -12.20
N ASN A 13 5.73 2.84 -11.95
CA ASN A 13 4.31 2.55 -12.08
C ASN A 13 3.94 2.15 -13.51
N ALA A 14 4.39 2.87 -14.53
CA ALA A 14 4.11 2.53 -15.92
C ALA A 14 4.67 1.16 -16.29
N VAL A 15 5.95 0.89 -15.96
CA VAL A 15 6.60 -0.39 -16.24
C VAL A 15 5.87 -1.53 -15.54
N TRP A 16 5.59 -1.40 -14.24
CA TRP A 16 4.85 -2.42 -13.50
C TRP A 16 3.44 -2.64 -14.06
N ARG A 17 2.71 -1.57 -14.36
CA ARG A 17 1.34 -1.68 -14.89
C ARG A 17 1.29 -2.31 -16.28
N LEU A 18 2.28 -2.05 -17.14
CA LEU A 18 2.31 -2.58 -18.50
C LEU A 18 2.87 -4.00 -18.57
N THR A 19 3.92 -4.29 -17.81
CA THR A 19 4.69 -5.54 -17.93
C THR A 19 4.41 -6.54 -16.82
N GLY A 20 3.83 -6.10 -15.70
CA GLY A 20 3.69 -6.91 -14.49
C GLY A 20 4.99 -7.06 -13.70
N TRP A 21 6.06 -6.34 -14.05
CA TRP A 21 7.36 -6.49 -13.39
C TRP A 21 7.31 -6.07 -11.91
N LEU A 22 7.27 -7.06 -11.02
CA LEU A 22 7.11 -6.88 -9.58
C LEU A 22 8.17 -5.97 -8.92
N PRO A 23 9.47 -6.00 -9.29
CA PRO A 23 10.46 -5.07 -8.75
C PRO A 23 10.10 -3.60 -8.94
N ALA A 24 9.50 -3.23 -10.08
CA ALA A 24 9.03 -1.86 -10.30
C ALA A 24 7.84 -1.51 -9.40
N GLY A 25 6.97 -2.49 -9.12
CA GLY A 25 5.91 -2.37 -8.12
C GLY A 25 6.43 -2.22 -6.69
N ARG A 26 7.44 -3.00 -6.31
CA ARG A 26 8.11 -2.91 -4.99
C ARG A 26 8.74 -1.55 -4.76
N ALA A 27 9.25 -0.89 -5.82
CA ALA A 27 9.74 0.47 -5.71
C ALA A 27 8.65 1.46 -5.27
N LEU A 28 7.39 1.25 -5.66
CA LEU A 28 6.24 2.03 -5.18
C LEU A 28 5.97 1.75 -3.69
N VAL A 29 5.96 0.48 -3.29
CA VAL A 29 5.79 0.10 -1.87
C VAL A 29 6.86 0.71 -0.99
N GLY A 30 8.13 0.62 -1.39
CA GLY A 30 9.24 1.22 -0.63
C GLY A 30 9.17 2.74 -0.56
N ALA A 31 8.61 3.40 -1.58
CA ALA A 31 8.43 4.85 -1.60
C ALA A 31 7.38 5.35 -0.60
N LEU A 32 6.51 4.48 -0.08
CA LEU A 32 5.60 4.82 1.04
C LEU A 32 6.37 5.20 2.31
N GLY A 33 7.60 4.72 2.48
CA GLY A 33 8.49 5.07 3.59
C GLY A 33 9.35 6.32 3.36
N SER A 34 9.16 7.02 2.24
CA SER A 34 9.98 8.19 1.90
C SER A 34 9.84 9.32 2.93
N PRO A 35 10.92 10.04 3.29
CA PRO A 35 10.81 11.22 4.15
C PRO A 35 10.05 12.38 3.46
N ASN A 36 10.00 12.39 2.13
CA ASN A 36 9.29 13.40 1.36
C ASN A 36 7.81 13.01 1.19
N GLU A 37 6.92 13.88 1.68
CA GLU A 37 5.46 13.67 1.65
C GLU A 37 4.91 13.48 0.24
N ASN A 38 5.29 14.32 -0.72
CA ASN A 38 4.82 14.20 -2.10
C ASN A 38 5.16 12.83 -2.70
N VAL A 39 6.35 12.31 -2.41
CA VAL A 39 6.79 10.98 -2.89
C VAL A 39 5.93 9.86 -2.27
N ARG A 40 5.65 9.93 -0.96
CA ARG A 40 4.77 8.95 -0.30
C ARG A 40 3.35 8.99 -0.87
N THR A 41 2.80 10.18 -1.01
CA THR A 41 1.43 10.41 -1.51
C THR A 41 1.28 9.89 -2.94
N ILE A 42 2.22 10.18 -3.83
CA ILE A 42 2.19 9.68 -5.21
C ILE A 42 2.22 8.15 -5.24
N ALA A 43 3.08 7.52 -4.43
CA ALA A 43 3.17 6.07 -4.35
C ALA A 43 1.85 5.44 -3.84
N GLY A 44 1.26 6.01 -2.80
CA GLY A 44 -0.05 5.58 -2.28
C GLY A 44 -1.14 5.64 -3.34
N ILE A 45 -1.26 6.78 -4.03
CA ILE A 45 -2.25 6.98 -5.12
C ILE A 45 -2.06 5.94 -6.23
N PHE A 46 -0.83 5.62 -6.63
CA PHE A 46 -0.59 4.63 -7.68
C PHE A 46 -0.99 3.21 -7.28
N LEU A 47 -0.69 2.82 -6.02
CA LEU A 47 -1.07 1.52 -5.49
C LEU A 47 -2.60 1.41 -5.34
N GLU A 48 -3.25 2.44 -4.81
CA GLU A 48 -4.70 2.52 -4.69
C GLU A 48 -5.39 2.40 -6.07
N LYS A 49 -4.95 3.21 -7.04
CA LYS A 49 -5.47 3.17 -8.43
C LYS A 49 -5.12 1.88 -9.19
N ALA A 50 -4.21 1.06 -8.68
CA ALA A 50 -3.97 -0.27 -9.24
C ALA A 50 -4.97 -1.31 -8.76
N GLY A 51 -5.69 -1.03 -7.67
CA GLY A 51 -6.73 -1.91 -7.12
C GLY A 51 -6.20 -3.33 -6.90
N LYS A 52 -6.94 -4.33 -7.38
CA LYS A 52 -6.58 -5.76 -7.25
C LYS A 52 -5.17 -6.09 -7.77
N LYS A 53 -4.64 -5.33 -8.73
CA LYS A 53 -3.29 -5.56 -9.26
C LYS A 53 -2.20 -5.29 -8.21
N ALA A 54 -2.46 -4.41 -7.24
CA ALA A 54 -1.54 -4.11 -6.14
C ALA A 54 -1.49 -5.23 -5.08
N GLU A 55 -2.50 -6.11 -5.01
CA GLU A 55 -2.61 -7.09 -3.92
C GLU A 55 -1.35 -7.94 -3.71
N PRO A 56 -0.66 -8.50 -4.73
CA PRO A 56 0.56 -9.29 -4.51
C PRO A 56 1.70 -8.47 -3.90
N LEU A 57 1.78 -7.17 -4.21
CA LEU A 57 2.81 -6.29 -3.64
C LEU A 57 2.49 -5.94 -2.18
N LEU A 58 1.21 -5.70 -1.90
CA LEU A 58 0.74 -5.37 -0.56
C LEU A 58 0.81 -6.58 0.37
N GLU A 59 0.55 -7.79 -0.15
CA GLU A 59 0.76 -9.06 0.56
C GLU A 59 2.23 -9.22 0.97
N GLU A 60 3.16 -9.07 0.02
CA GLU A 60 4.60 -9.11 0.31
C GLU A 60 5.00 -8.05 1.35
N ALA A 61 4.41 -6.86 1.29
CA ALA A 61 4.66 -5.79 2.25
C ALA A 61 4.12 -6.10 3.66
N LEU A 62 2.94 -6.73 3.76
CA LEU A 62 2.38 -7.20 5.04
C LEU A 62 3.30 -8.24 5.68
N GLU A 63 3.76 -9.24 4.92
CA GLU A 63 4.65 -10.29 5.39
C GLU A 63 5.97 -9.71 5.93
N LYS A 64 6.51 -8.70 5.24
CA LYS A 64 7.75 -8.01 5.63
C LYS A 64 7.55 -6.94 6.70
N ARG A 65 6.30 -6.64 7.09
CA ARG A 65 5.92 -5.50 7.93
C ARG A 65 6.45 -4.16 7.40
N GLU A 66 6.56 -4.02 6.08
CA GLU A 66 7.05 -2.82 5.42
C GLU A 66 5.92 -1.79 5.27
N ASN A 67 6.14 -0.55 5.74
CA ASN A 67 5.17 0.55 5.63
C ASN A 67 3.75 0.18 6.11
N LEU A 68 3.69 -0.66 7.14
CA LEU A 68 2.52 -1.46 7.51
C LEU A 68 1.25 -0.65 7.69
N SER A 69 1.32 0.51 8.38
CA SER A 69 0.16 1.38 8.56
C SER A 69 -0.43 1.87 7.23
N THR A 70 0.42 2.26 6.28
CA THR A 70 -0.02 2.75 4.96
C THR A 70 -0.51 1.61 4.08
N VAL A 71 0.14 0.45 4.14
CA VAL A 71 -0.29 -0.76 3.43
C VAL A 71 -1.69 -1.20 3.87
N LEU A 72 -1.96 -1.19 5.18
CA LEU A 72 -3.28 -1.53 5.72
C LEU A 72 -4.37 -0.56 5.23
N ILE A 73 -4.08 0.74 5.23
CA ILE A 73 -5.00 1.77 4.70
C ILE A 73 -5.32 1.48 3.23
N ILE A 74 -4.30 1.30 2.39
CA ILE A 74 -4.48 1.03 0.96
C ILE A 74 -5.31 -0.26 0.74
N LEU A 75 -5.08 -1.32 1.53
CA LEU A 75 -5.85 -2.55 1.43
C LEU A 75 -7.34 -2.34 1.74
N GLY A 76 -7.66 -1.46 2.70
CA GLY A 76 -9.02 -1.03 2.97
C GLY A 76 -9.62 -0.26 1.78
N ASP A 77 -8.89 0.75 1.31
CA ASP A 77 -9.35 1.65 0.23
C ASP A 77 -9.59 0.93 -1.09
N ILE A 78 -8.77 -0.07 -1.44
CA ILE A 78 -8.96 -0.87 -2.66
C ILE A 78 -10.00 -1.98 -2.50
N GLY A 79 -10.60 -2.15 -1.31
CA GLY A 79 -11.62 -3.16 -1.06
C GLY A 79 -11.07 -4.59 -1.03
N ALA A 80 -9.81 -4.81 -0.59
CA ALA A 80 -9.12 -6.09 -0.68
C ALA A 80 -9.59 -7.12 0.38
N ARG A 81 -10.84 -7.59 0.27
CA ARG A 81 -11.49 -8.49 1.24
C ARG A 81 -10.74 -9.78 1.53
N ARG A 82 -9.93 -10.28 0.59
CA ARG A 82 -9.11 -11.49 0.80
C ARG A 82 -8.15 -11.35 2.00
N PHE A 83 -7.76 -10.13 2.35
CA PHE A 83 -6.86 -9.83 3.46
C PHE A 83 -7.60 -9.52 4.76
N GLU A 84 -8.92 -9.65 4.84
CA GLU A 84 -9.67 -9.27 6.03
C GLU A 84 -9.14 -9.97 7.29
N GLN A 85 -8.77 -11.26 7.18
CA GLN A 85 -8.19 -12.01 8.29
C GLN A 85 -6.81 -11.48 8.69
N ASP A 86 -5.96 -11.14 7.73
CA ASP A 86 -4.64 -10.58 8.01
C ASP A 86 -4.74 -9.19 8.63
N ILE A 87 -5.57 -8.31 8.07
CA ILE A 87 -5.86 -6.98 8.62
C ILE A 87 -6.40 -7.11 10.05
N ARG A 88 -7.27 -8.08 10.32
CA ARG A 88 -7.83 -8.33 11.66
C ARG A 88 -6.75 -8.68 12.68
N ARG A 89 -5.72 -9.43 12.30
CA ARG A 89 -4.57 -9.71 13.19
C ARG A 89 -3.84 -8.43 13.61
N PHE A 90 -3.72 -7.46 12.70
CA PHE A 90 -3.05 -6.18 12.98
C PHE A 90 -3.90 -5.21 13.80
N SER A 91 -5.21 -5.44 13.96
CA SER A 91 -6.09 -4.58 14.79
C SER A 91 -5.75 -4.56 16.29
N GLN A 92 -4.89 -5.50 16.72
CA GLN A 92 -4.38 -5.64 18.08
C GLN A 92 -2.85 -5.48 18.14
N ASP A 93 -2.22 -4.94 17.09
CA ASP A 93 -0.77 -4.72 17.07
C ASP A 93 -0.35 -3.77 18.22
N PRO A 94 0.80 -4.01 18.88
CA PRO A 94 1.29 -3.15 19.96
C PRO A 94 1.54 -1.70 19.52
N ASP A 95 1.82 -1.46 18.23
CA ASP A 95 1.91 -0.09 17.72
C ASP A 95 0.48 0.47 17.51
N PRO A 96 0.09 1.53 18.24
CA PRO A 96 -1.23 2.11 18.13
C PRO A 96 -1.54 2.65 16.72
N LYS A 97 -0.53 3.05 15.94
CA LYS A 97 -0.73 3.50 14.56
C LYS A 97 -1.11 2.35 13.64
N ILE A 98 -0.47 1.19 13.81
CA ILE A 98 -0.78 -0.02 13.04
C ILE A 98 -2.17 -0.54 13.44
N ALA A 99 -2.45 -0.62 14.74
CA ALA A 99 -3.74 -1.04 15.25
C ALA A 99 -4.89 -0.14 14.76
N SER A 100 -4.70 1.18 14.76
CA SER A 100 -5.69 2.12 14.21
C SER A 100 -5.91 1.88 12.72
N ALA A 101 -4.83 1.85 11.93
CA ALA A 101 -4.90 1.65 10.48
C ALA A 101 -5.62 0.35 10.11
N ALA A 102 -5.35 -0.74 10.84
CA ALA A 102 -6.05 -2.01 10.65
C ALA A 102 -7.56 -1.91 10.95
N ARG A 103 -7.94 -1.26 12.06
CA ARG A 103 -9.36 -1.04 12.40
C ARG A 103 -10.06 -0.16 11.37
N ASP A 104 -9.35 0.86 10.89
CA ASP A 104 -9.83 1.73 9.83
C ASP A 104 -10.11 0.95 8.55
N ALA A 105 -9.14 0.14 8.10
CA ALA A 105 -9.27 -0.70 6.93
C ALA A 105 -10.45 -1.68 7.05
N LEU A 106 -10.62 -2.36 8.19
CA LEU A 106 -11.76 -3.27 8.41
C LEU A 106 -13.10 -2.54 8.32
N ARG A 107 -13.20 -1.32 8.86
CA ARG A 107 -14.43 -0.52 8.76
C ARG A 107 -14.75 -0.18 7.31
N ILE A 108 -13.74 0.22 6.53
CA ILE A 108 -13.90 0.56 5.11
C ILE A 108 -14.35 -0.68 4.33
N LEU A 109 -13.74 -1.84 4.56
CA LEU A 109 -14.14 -3.11 3.93
C LEU A 109 -15.61 -3.46 4.22
N ASN A 110 -16.06 -3.23 5.45
CA ASN A 110 -17.45 -3.47 5.86
C ASN A 110 -18.43 -2.46 5.26
N ALA A 111 -18.00 -1.22 5.00
CA ALA A 111 -18.83 -0.20 4.35
C ALA A 111 -19.05 -0.46 2.85
N HIS A 112 -18.22 -1.31 2.24
CA HIS A 112 -18.36 -1.74 0.85
C HIS A 112 -19.37 -2.92 0.68
N ASN A 113 -20.18 -3.24 1.70
CA ASN A 113 -21.25 -4.26 1.64
C ASN A 113 -22.59 -3.67 1.23
#